data_AF-A0A9D0ZNX7-F1
#
_entry.id   AF-A0A9D0ZNX7-F1
#
_cell.length_a   1.000
_cell.length_b   1.000
_cell.length_c   1.000
_cell.angle_alpha   90.00
_cell.angle_beta   90.00
_cell.angle_gamma   90.00
#
_symmetry.space_group_name_H-M   'P 1'
#
loop_
_entity.id
_entity.type
_entity.pdbx_description
1 polymer ?
#
loop_
_entity_poly.entity_id
_entity_poly.type
_entity_poly.pdbx_seq_one_letter_code
_entity_poly.pdbx_strand_id
1 'polypeptide(L)' 'MKILVINAGSSSLKYQLIDMDNESIIAKGLVERIGIE' A
#
# COMPACT_ATOMS: atom_id res chain seq x y z
N MET A 1 6.05 11.94 10.64
CA MET A 1 4.68 11.88 10.08
C MET A 1 4.53 10.60 9.26
N LYS A 2 3.45 9.83 9.43
CA LYS A 2 3.25 8.59 8.67
C LYS A 2 2.25 8.80 7.54
N ILE A 3 2.60 8.43 6.31
CA ILE A 3 1.75 8.51 5.12
C ILE A 3 1.46 7.11 4.61
N LEU A 4 0.18 6.78 4.47
CA LEU A 4 -0.27 5.56 3.79
C LEU A 4 -0.64 5.90 2.35
N VAL A 5 0.14 5.38 1.40
CA VAL A 5 -0.12 5.48 -0.04
C VAL A 5 -0.87 4.23 -0.49
N ILE A 6 -2.01 4.43 -1.15
CA ILE A 6 -2.84 3.35 -1.69
C ILE A 6 -3.01 3.57 -3.19
N ASN A 7 -2.76 2.51 -3.95
CA ASN A 7 -3.18 2.40 -5.34
C ASN A 7 -4.18 1.24 -5.43
N ALA A 8 -5.44 1.57 -5.66
CA ALA A 8 -6.53 0.62 -5.76
C ALA A 8 -6.85 0.34 -7.24
N GLY A 9 -6.57 -0.88 -7.68
CA GLY A 9 -7.10 -1.45 -8.92
C GLY A 9 -8.45 -2.12 -8.67
N SER A 10 -9.14 -2.51 -9.76
CA SER A 10 -10.47 -3.16 -9.66
C SER A 10 -10.46 -4.50 -8.93
N SER A 11 -9.35 -5.23 -8.93
CA SER A 11 -9.19 -6.53 -8.27
C SER A 11 -7.87 -6.66 -7.49
N SER A 12 -7.20 -5.54 -7.21
CA SER A 12 -5.92 -5.50 -6.50
C SER A 12 -5.72 -4.21 -5.73
N LEU A 13 -4.89 -4.25 -4.70
CA LEU A 13 -4.54 -3.10 -3.88
C LEU A 13 -3.04 -3.13 -3.58
N LYS A 14 -2.32 -2.12 -4.07
CA LYS A 14 -0.92 -1.86 -3.69
C LYS A 14 -0.91 -0.83 -2.58
N TYR A 15 -0.12 -1.08 -1.54
CA TYR A 15 0.02 -0.14 -0.43
C TYR A 15 1.49 0.05 -0.05
N GLN A 16 1.79 1.26 0.43
CA GLN A 16 3.06 1.58 1.08
C GLN A 16 2.78 2.48 2.28
N LEU A 17 3.41 2.17 3.41
CA LEU A 17 3.44 3.03 4.59
C LEU A 17 4.83 3.66 4.69
N ILE A 18 4.87 4.98 4.59
CA ILE A 18 6.10 5.77 4.54
C ILE A 18 6.19 6.58 5.84
N ASP A 19 7.35 6.55 6.49
CA ASP A 19 7.73 7.51 7.51
C ASP A 19 8.42 8.71 6.85
N MET A 20 7.78 9.86 6.86
CA MET A 20 8.32 11.08 6.25
C MET A 20 9.37 11.78 7.11
N ASP A 21 9.54 11.39 8.38
CA ASP A 21 10.57 12.01 9.23
C ASP A 21 11.98 11.58 8.80
N ASN A 22 12.09 10.42 8.15
CA ASN A 22 13.35 9.86 7.64
C ASN A 22 13.23 9.29 6.22
N GLU A 23 12.13 9.58 5.52
CA GLU A 23 11.81 9.12 4.16
C GLU A 23 11.89 7.59 3.97
N SER A 24 11.65 6.82 5.03
CA SER A 24 11.76 5.35 4.99
C SER A 24 10.43 4.66 4.72
N ILE A 25 10.49 3.54 4.01
CA ILE A 25 9.33 2.64 3.83
C ILE A 25 9.26 1.71 5.04
N ILE A 26 8.20 1.85 5.83
CA ILE A 26 7.92 0.98 6.99
C ILE A 26 7.32 -0.35 6.54
N ALA A 27 6.39 -0.29 5.58
CA ALA A 27 5.73 -1.46 5.04
C ALA A 27 5.34 -1.23 3.57
N LYS A 28 5.34 -2.29 2.78
CA LYS A 28 4.76 -2.29 1.44
C LYS A 28 4.14 -3.65 1.15
N GLY A 29 3.12 -3.66 0.32
CA GLY A 29 2.51 -4.91 -0.10
C GLY A 29 1.61 -4.75 -1.30
N LEU A 30 1.19 -5.91 -1.78
CA LEU A 30 0.26 -6.07 -2.88
C LEU A 30 -0.73 -7.15 -2.45
N VAL A 31 -2.01 -6.80 -2.49
CA VAL A 31 -3.10 -7.75 -2.37
C VAL A 31 -3.70 -7.91 -3.77
N GLU A 32 -3.82 -9.14 -4.24
CA GLU A 32 -4.41 -9.47 -5.53
C GLU A 32 -5.61 -10.40 -5.35
N ARG A 33 -6.36 -10.60 -6.43
CA ARG A 33 -7.52 -11.50 -6.48
C ARG A 33 -8.64 -11.09 -5.54
N ILE A 34 -8.78 -9.78 -5.30
CA ILE A 34 -9.89 -9.24 -4.53
C ILE A 34 -11.16 -9.44 -5.36
N GLY A 35 -12.16 -10.12 -4.79
CA GLY A 35 -13.44 -10.40 -5.45
C GLY A 35 -13.40 -11.57 -6.44
N ILE A 36 -12.40 -12.44 -6.38
CA ILE A 36 -12.39 -13.71 -7.15
C ILE A 36 -12.97 -14.82 -6.26
N GLU A 37 -14.04 -15.48 -6.74
CA GLU A 37 -14.52 -16.79 -6.27
C GLU A 37 -13.82 -17.94 -7.01
#